data_AF-S4PCN6-F1
#
_entry.id   AF-S4PCN6-F1
#
_cell.length_a   1.000
_cell.length_b   1.000
_cell.length_c   1.000
_cell.angle_alpha   90.00
_cell.angle_beta   90.00
_cell.angle_gamma   90.00
#
_symmetry.space_group_name_H-M   'P 1'
#
loop_
_entity.id
_entity.type
_entity.pdbx_description
1 polymer ?
#
loop_
_entity_poly.entity_id
_entity_poly.type
_entity_poly.pdbx_seq_one_letter_code
_entity_poly.pdbx_strand_id
1 'polypeptide(L)'
;MISRVCGTPAPGVWPNVVKLPLWHTLRPKRFHKRCVREQFAFMPPTALHLLDRMLELDPDKRITAEEALKSAWLKNVVPDQMPAPELPTWQDCHELWSKQRRRQQREQEQQSKPKSYGFNQDDKQDGFNSQDSNYKTEPYKSEGFKPTETNQETVGQVK
;
A
#
# COMPACT_ATOMS: atom_id res chain seq x y z
N MET A 1 -6.13 -0.45 -13.22
CA MET A 1 -6.18 0.89 -13.83
C MET A 1 -7.27 1.70 -13.13
N ILE A 2 -6.99 2.96 -12.77
CA ILE A 2 -7.90 3.86 -12.04
C ILE A 2 -9.22 4.06 -12.79
N SER A 3 -9.17 4.15 -14.13
CA SER A 3 -10.34 4.35 -14.98
C SER A 3 -11.41 3.26 -14.87
N ARG A 4 -11.06 2.04 -14.44
CA ARG A 4 -12.03 0.96 -14.23
C ARG A 4 -13.00 1.23 -13.08
N VAL A 5 -12.60 2.06 -12.11
CA VAL A 5 -13.37 2.33 -10.89
C VAL A 5 -13.89 3.77 -10.90
N CYS A 6 -13.00 4.75 -11.12
CA CYS A 6 -13.39 6.17 -11.12
C CYS A 6 -14.05 6.63 -12.44
N GLY A 7 -14.07 5.76 -13.46
CA GLY A 7 -14.56 6.06 -14.80
C GLY A 7 -13.45 6.53 -15.74
N THR A 8 -13.69 6.43 -17.05
CA THR A 8 -12.79 6.97 -18.07
C THR A 8 -12.90 8.50 -18.09
N PRO A 9 -11.79 9.25 -18.00
CA PRO A 9 -11.84 10.70 -18.08
C PRO A 9 -12.40 11.13 -19.43
N ALA A 10 -13.42 11.99 -19.40
CA ALA A 10 -14.13 12.47 -20.57
C ALA A 10 -14.48 13.95 -20.37
N PRO A 11 -14.55 14.77 -21.44
CA PRO A 11 -14.88 16.19 -21.34
C PRO A 11 -16.21 16.48 -20.63
N GLY A 12 -17.18 15.56 -20.68
CA GLY A 12 -18.46 15.71 -19.96
C GLY A 12 -18.34 15.64 -18.43
N VAL A 13 -17.34 14.92 -17.90
CA VAL A 13 -17.09 14.80 -16.45
C VAL A 13 -16.02 15.80 -16.01
N TRP A 14 -14.95 15.91 -16.80
CA TRP A 14 -13.80 16.77 -16.56
C TRP A 14 -13.52 17.62 -17.81
N PRO A 15 -14.10 18.84 -17.89
CA PRO A 15 -13.98 19.68 -19.08
C PRO A 15 -12.54 20.09 -19.40
N ASN A 16 -11.75 20.36 -18.35
CA ASN A 16 -10.36 20.79 -18.46
C ASN A 16 -9.39 19.64 -18.83
N VAL A 17 -9.86 18.39 -18.95
CA VAL A 17 -8.99 17.25 -19.28
C VAL A 17 -8.28 17.39 -20.63
N VAL A 18 -8.94 18.05 -21.59
CA VAL A 18 -8.40 18.26 -22.93
C VAL A 18 -7.16 19.15 -22.95
N LYS A 19 -6.96 19.95 -21.89
CA LYS A 19 -5.81 20.86 -21.74
C LYS A 19 -4.56 20.14 -21.22
N LEU A 20 -4.67 18.87 -20.82
CA LEU A 20 -3.54 18.14 -20.26
C LEU A 20 -2.54 17.71 -21.34
N PRO A 21 -1.22 17.81 -21.10
CA PRO A 21 -0.19 17.53 -22.10
C PRO A 21 -0.26 16.12 -22.71
N LEU A 22 -0.68 15.13 -21.92
CA LEU A 22 -0.70 13.72 -22.32
C LEU A 22 -2.09 13.20 -22.72
N TRP A 23 -3.10 14.06 -22.81
CA TRP A 23 -4.48 13.67 -23.12
C TRP A 23 -4.60 12.87 -24.41
N HIS A 24 -3.89 13.29 -25.47
CA HIS A 24 -3.94 12.65 -26.77
C HIS A 24 -3.17 11.32 -26.83
N THR A 25 -2.14 11.16 -25.98
CA THR A 25 -1.30 9.95 -25.93
C THR A 25 -1.95 8.85 -25.09
N LEU A 26 -2.59 9.21 -23.98
CA LEU A 26 -3.18 8.27 -23.01
C LEU A 26 -4.66 7.99 -23.30
N ARG A 27 -5.02 7.68 -24.55
CA ARG A 27 -6.39 7.32 -24.91
C ARG A 27 -6.73 5.89 -24.43
N PRO A 28 -7.70 5.73 -23.51
CA PRO A 28 -8.09 4.40 -23.07
C PRO A 28 -8.76 3.62 -24.20
N LYS A 29 -8.35 2.36 -24.40
CA LYS A 29 -8.98 1.46 -25.40
C LYS A 29 -10.44 1.13 -25.10
N ARG A 30 -10.85 1.27 -23.83
CA ARG A 30 -12.21 0.97 -23.35
C ARG A 30 -12.72 2.12 -22.49
N PHE A 31 -13.97 2.48 -22.72
CA PHE A 31 -14.68 3.45 -21.90
C PHE A 31 -15.31 2.75 -20.70
N HIS A 32 -15.03 3.23 -19.50
CA HIS A 32 -15.58 2.67 -18.26
C HIS A 32 -16.48 3.71 -17.62
N LYS A 33 -17.66 3.27 -17.16
CA LYS A 33 -18.51 4.08 -16.29
C LYS A 33 -17.89 4.11 -14.89
N ARG A 34 -18.10 5.21 -14.18
CA ARG A 34 -17.73 5.32 -12.76
C ARG A 34 -18.55 4.30 -11.98
N CYS A 35 -17.89 3.49 -11.15
CA CYS A 35 -18.54 2.46 -10.33
C CYS A 35 -18.02 2.42 -8.87
N VAL A 36 -17.53 3.56 -8.37
CA VAL A 36 -16.99 3.68 -6.99
C VAL A 36 -18.04 3.25 -5.96
N ARG A 37 -19.30 3.67 -6.14
CA ARG A 37 -20.37 3.39 -5.16
C ARG A 37 -20.73 1.91 -5.11
N GLU A 38 -20.70 1.25 -6.25
CA GLU A 38 -21.00 -0.16 -6.41
C GLU A 38 -19.86 -1.03 -5.88
N GLN A 39 -18.60 -0.67 -6.17
CA GLN A 39 -17.43 -1.41 -5.70
C GLN A 39 -17.22 -1.31 -4.19
N PHE A 40 -17.50 -0.15 -3.61
CA PHE A 40 -17.30 0.13 -2.19
C PHE A 40 -18.61 0.15 -1.41
N ALA A 41 -19.64 -0.56 -1.88
CA ALA A 41 -20.95 -0.65 -1.24
C ALA A 41 -20.92 -1.28 0.17
N PHE A 42 -19.83 -1.98 0.53
CA PHE A 42 -19.62 -2.53 1.87
C PHE A 42 -19.31 -1.46 2.94
N MET A 43 -18.97 -0.24 2.51
CA MET A 43 -18.60 0.86 3.39
C MET A 43 -19.84 1.62 3.90
N PRO A 44 -19.82 2.21 5.11
CA PRO A 44 -20.91 3.06 5.57
C PRO A 44 -21.25 4.17 4.57
N PRO A 45 -22.54 4.52 4.36
CA PRO A 45 -22.94 5.47 3.31
C PRO A 45 -22.26 6.86 3.41
N THR A 46 -22.03 7.34 4.64
CA THR A 46 -21.34 8.61 4.91
C THR A 46 -19.87 8.57 4.52
N ALA A 47 -19.19 7.46 4.80
CA ALA A 47 -17.79 7.24 4.43
C ALA A 47 -17.65 7.08 2.91
N LEU A 48 -18.57 6.32 2.29
CA LEU A 48 -18.63 6.14 0.84
C LEU A 48 -18.87 7.47 0.11
N HIS A 49 -19.73 8.33 0.66
CA HIS A 49 -19.98 9.66 0.10
C HIS A 49 -18.72 10.53 0.13
N LEU A 50 -17.97 10.51 1.24
CA LEU A 50 -16.69 11.22 1.33
C LEU A 50 -15.68 10.66 0.32
N LEU A 51 -15.54 9.33 0.25
CA LEU A 51 -14.63 8.66 -0.68
C LEU A 51 -14.94 9.02 -2.14
N ASP A 52 -16.22 9.05 -2.52
CA ASP A 52 -16.66 9.42 -3.87
C ASP A 52 -16.20 10.85 -4.22
N ARG A 53 -16.37 11.81 -3.29
CA ARG A 53 -15.95 13.21 -3.49
C ARG A 53 -14.43 13.38 -3.50
N MET A 54 -13.69 12.55 -2.76
CA MET A 54 -12.22 12.53 -2.79
C MET A 54 -11.66 11.94 -4.09
N LEU A 55 -12.37 10.98 -4.70
CA LEU A 55 -11.99 10.31 -5.94
C LEU A 55 -12.61 10.95 -7.19
N GLU A 56 -13.05 12.20 -7.12
CA GLU A 56 -13.53 12.96 -8.27
C GLU A 56 -12.39 13.14 -9.29
N LEU A 57 -12.68 12.89 -10.58
CA LEU A 57 -11.66 12.99 -11.63
C LEU A 57 -11.26 14.43 -11.89
N ASP A 58 -12.23 15.33 -11.88
CA ASP A 58 -12.04 16.75 -12.05
C ASP A 58 -11.48 17.37 -10.76
N PRO A 59 -10.25 17.92 -10.76
CA PRO A 59 -9.66 18.53 -9.57
C PRO A 59 -10.48 19.73 -9.08
N ASP A 60 -11.14 20.47 -9.96
CA ASP A 60 -11.92 21.66 -9.59
C ASP A 60 -13.20 21.28 -8.81
N LYS A 61 -13.69 20.06 -9.01
CA LYS A 61 -14.87 19.51 -8.29
C LYS A 61 -14.49 18.64 -7.10
N ARG A 62 -13.21 18.25 -7.00
CA ARG A 62 -12.71 17.38 -5.94
C ARG A 62 -12.75 18.13 -4.61
N ILE A 63 -13.18 17.43 -3.57
CA ILE A 63 -13.28 18.00 -2.23
C ILE A 63 -11.91 18.44 -1.68
N THR A 64 -11.88 19.58 -0.99
CA THR A 64 -10.68 20.04 -0.29
C THR A 64 -10.52 19.34 1.07
N ALA A 65 -9.35 19.44 1.69
CA ALA A 65 -9.12 18.89 3.03
C ALA A 65 -10.04 19.52 4.08
N GLU A 66 -10.27 20.83 4.00
CA GLU A 66 -11.16 21.55 4.91
C GLU A 66 -12.61 21.06 4.79
N GLU A 67 -13.10 20.91 3.57
CA GLU A 67 -14.44 20.38 3.30
C GLU A 67 -14.57 18.91 3.72
N ALA A 68 -13.51 18.11 3.56
CA ALA A 68 -13.49 16.71 3.98
C ALA A 68 -13.68 16.59 5.51
N LEU A 69 -13.01 17.44 6.29
CA LEU A 69 -13.17 17.49 7.75
C LEU A 69 -14.60 17.88 8.17
N LYS A 70 -15.25 18.76 7.40
CA LYS A 70 -16.65 19.17 7.62
C LYS A 70 -17.68 18.11 7.17
N SER A 71 -17.25 17.04 6.51
CA SER A 71 -18.15 16.00 6.01
C SER A 71 -18.86 15.24 7.13
N ALA A 72 -20.03 14.67 6.85
CA ALA A 72 -20.80 13.90 7.83
C ALA A 72 -20.03 12.72 8.45
N TRP A 73 -19.01 12.21 7.75
CA TRP A 73 -18.18 11.11 8.24
C TRP A 73 -17.14 11.56 9.27
N LEU A 74 -16.52 12.73 9.09
CA LEU A 74 -15.39 13.19 9.91
C LEU A 74 -15.77 14.26 10.94
N LYS A 75 -16.86 15.01 10.73
CA LYS A 75 -17.22 16.19 11.54
C LYS A 75 -17.38 15.92 13.06
N ASN A 76 -17.75 14.69 13.43
CA ASN A 76 -18.01 14.31 14.82
C ASN A 76 -16.89 13.44 15.40
N VAL A 77 -15.82 13.22 14.65
CA VAL A 77 -14.71 12.36 15.09
C VAL A 77 -13.77 13.20 15.96
N VAL A 78 -13.67 12.83 17.23
CA VAL A 78 -12.74 13.43 18.19
C VAL A 78 -11.65 12.39 18.50
N PRO A 79 -10.43 12.52 17.93
CA PRO A 79 -9.38 11.51 18.08
C PRO A 79 -9.03 11.19 19.53
N ASP A 80 -9.04 12.20 20.40
CA ASP A 80 -8.67 12.06 21.82
C ASP A 80 -9.64 11.20 22.64
N GLN A 81 -10.88 11.05 22.16
CA GLN A 81 -11.90 10.24 22.82
C GLN A 81 -11.97 8.81 22.28
N MET A 82 -11.22 8.51 21.21
CA MET A 82 -11.21 7.19 20.61
C MET A 82 -10.19 6.28 21.30
N PRO A 83 -10.55 5.04 21.68
CA PRO A 83 -9.59 4.10 22.21
C PRO A 83 -8.53 3.80 21.16
N ALA A 84 -7.26 3.78 21.56
CA ALA A 84 -6.18 3.39 20.68
C ALA A 84 -6.38 1.91 20.26
N PRO A 85 -6.19 1.58 18.98
CA PRO A 85 -6.24 0.19 18.55
C PRO A 85 -5.10 -0.60 19.18
N GLU A 86 -5.36 -1.87 19.50
CA GLU A 86 -4.32 -2.79 19.98
C GLU A 86 -3.34 -3.10 18.86
N LEU A 87 -2.19 -2.43 18.89
CA LEU A 87 -1.10 -2.66 17.94
C LEU A 87 -0.08 -3.62 18.57
N PRO A 88 0.51 -4.56 17.79
CA PRO A 88 1.55 -5.44 18.30
C PRO A 88 2.75 -4.63 18.81
N THR A 89 3.02 -4.69 20.11
CA THR A 89 4.16 -4.00 20.74
C THR A 89 5.50 -4.64 20.41
N TRP A 90 5.48 -5.89 19.96
CA TRP A 90 6.66 -6.72 19.67
C TRP A 90 7.02 -6.76 18.17
N GLN A 91 6.27 -6.05 17.31
CA GLN A 91 6.57 -5.96 15.88
C GLN A 91 6.69 -4.50 15.44
N ASP A 92 7.82 -4.18 14.80
CA ASP A 92 7.96 -2.90 14.11
C ASP A 92 7.09 -2.91 12.84
N CYS A 93 6.02 -2.12 12.83
CA CYS A 93 5.13 -2.00 11.68
C CYS A 93 5.68 -1.08 10.57
N HIS A 94 6.96 -0.69 10.65
CA HIS A 94 7.61 0.13 9.64
C HIS A 94 7.75 -0.59 8.28
N GLU A 95 7.58 0.19 7.20
CA GLU A 95 7.56 -0.32 5.82
C GLU A 95 8.83 -1.10 5.47
N LEU A 96 10.00 -0.61 5.90
CA LEU A 96 11.30 -1.24 5.63
C LEU A 96 11.40 -2.63 6.26
N TRP A 97 10.93 -2.78 7.50
CA TRP A 97 10.96 -4.06 8.19
C TRP A 97 10.08 -5.10 7.50
N SER A 98 8.86 -4.70 7.12
CA SER A 98 7.94 -5.53 6.35
C SER A 98 8.50 -5.91 4.97
N LYS A 99 9.18 -4.99 4.28
CA LYS A 99 9.84 -5.25 2.99
C LYS A 99 10.99 -6.25 3.15
N GLN A 100 11.83 -6.10 4.18
CA GLN A 100 12.96 -6.98 4.44
C GLN A 100 12.49 -8.41 4.77
N ARG A 101 11.49 -8.56 5.63
CA ARG A 101 10.89 -9.86 5.95
C ARG A 101 10.35 -10.56 4.70
N ARG A 102 9.58 -9.86 3.84
CA ARG A 102 9.08 -10.42 2.58
C ARG A 102 10.21 -10.84 1.64
N ARG A 103 11.34 -10.13 1.63
CA ARG A 103 12.51 -10.49 0.82
C ARG A 103 13.17 -11.77 1.35
N GLN A 104 13.42 -11.86 2.66
CA GLN A 104 14.00 -13.04 3.30
C GLN A 104 13.13 -14.30 3.11
N GLN A 105 11.80 -14.17 3.23
CA GLN A 105 10.88 -15.28 2.96
C GLN A 105 10.97 -15.78 1.52
N ARG A 106 11.03 -14.88 0.52
CA ARG A 106 11.22 -15.27 -0.88
C ARG A 106 12.58 -15.93 -1.14
N GLU A 107 13.64 -15.50 -0.46
CA GLU A 107 14.97 -16.10 -0.57
C GLU A 107 15.00 -17.51 0.06
N GLN A 108 14.33 -17.71 1.20
CA GLN A 108 14.17 -19.01 1.84
C GLN A 108 13.32 -19.98 0.99
N GLU A 109 12.21 -19.51 0.41
CA GLU A 109 11.37 -20.30 -0.51
C GLU A 109 12.10 -20.71 -1.79
N GLN A 110 13.05 -19.89 -2.27
CA GLN A 110 13.90 -20.23 -3.41
C GLN A 110 14.99 -21.23 -3.05
N GLN A 111 15.49 -21.20 -1.81
CA GLN A 111 16.46 -22.19 -1.32
C GLN A 111 15.81 -23.53 -0.96
N SER A 112 14.53 -23.54 -0.56
CA SER A 112 13.80 -24.75 -0.19
C SER A 112 13.14 -25.48 -1.37
N LYS A 113 13.14 -24.93 -2.58
CA LYS A 113 12.76 -25.67 -3.79
C LYS A 113 13.92 -26.56 -4.22
N PRO A 114 13.77 -27.90 -4.28
CA PRO A 114 14.82 -28.76 -4.80
C PRO A 114 15.13 -28.35 -6.23
N LYS A 115 16.42 -28.11 -6.53
CA LYS A 115 16.89 -28.00 -7.91
C LYS A 115 16.57 -29.33 -8.60
N SER A 116 15.50 -29.38 -9.38
CA SER A 116 15.28 -30.48 -10.31
C SER A 116 16.41 -30.40 -11.34
N TYR A 117 17.45 -31.19 -11.14
CA TYR A 117 18.48 -31.45 -12.14
C TYR A 117 17.84 -32.27 -13.26
N GLY A 118 17.18 -31.58 -14.20
CA GLY A 118 16.82 -32.14 -15.49
C GLY A 118 18.06 -32.15 -16.39
N PHE A 119 18.70 -33.30 -16.51
CA PHE A 119 19.68 -33.56 -17.55
C PHE A 119 18.98 -33.56 -18.91
N ASN A 120 19.29 -32.60 -19.78
CA ASN A 120 19.17 -32.75 -21.23
C ASN A 120 20.31 -31.95 -21.89
N GLN A 121 21.05 -32.65 -22.73
CA GLN A 121 22.18 -32.19 -23.53
C GLN A 121 21.73 -31.28 -24.69
N ASP A 122 22.62 -30.33 -25.01
CA ASP A 122 22.80 -29.57 -26.27
C ASP A 122 21.66 -28.59 -26.68
N ASP A 123 21.87 -27.35 -27.16
CA ASP A 123 23.01 -26.69 -27.77
C ASP A 123 22.75 -25.16 -27.84
N LYS A 124 23.85 -24.37 -27.97
CA LYS A 124 23.99 -22.96 -28.41
C LYS A 124 23.76 -21.74 -27.49
N GLN A 125 24.85 -20.96 -27.45
CA GLN A 125 25.11 -19.60 -26.95
C GLN A 125 24.08 -18.54 -27.32
N ASP A 126 23.85 -17.59 -26.40
CA ASP A 126 24.06 -16.16 -26.67
C ASP A 126 24.35 -15.41 -25.35
N GLY A 127 25.45 -14.66 -25.35
CA GLY A 127 25.97 -13.96 -24.19
C GLY A 127 25.28 -12.63 -23.92
N PHE A 128 24.99 -12.35 -22.65
CA PHE A 128 24.86 -10.99 -22.17
C PHE A 128 25.61 -10.85 -20.84
N ASN A 129 26.67 -10.05 -20.90
CA ASN A 129 27.62 -9.79 -19.84
C ASN A 129 26.97 -8.90 -18.76
N SER A 130 26.93 -9.36 -17.52
CA SER A 130 26.50 -8.54 -16.38
C SER A 130 27.66 -8.50 -15.38
N GLN A 131 28.57 -7.55 -15.61
CA GLN A 131 29.60 -7.18 -14.65
C GLN A 131 29.08 -6.06 -13.74
N ASP A 132 29.46 -6.22 -12.48
CA ASP A 132 29.54 -5.24 -11.41
C ASP A 132 28.27 -4.79 -10.67
N SER A 133 28.04 -5.48 -9.55
CA SER A 133 27.85 -4.78 -8.28
C SER A 133 28.34 -5.69 -7.14
N ASN A 134 29.64 -5.60 -6.85
CA ASN A 134 30.26 -6.17 -5.65
C ASN A 134 29.92 -5.27 -4.44
N TYR A 135 28.77 -5.47 -3.83
CA TYR A 135 28.54 -5.02 -2.45
C TYR A 135 28.86 -6.19 -1.52
N LYS A 136 30.00 -6.05 -0.84
CA LYS A 136 30.45 -6.92 0.23
C LYS A 136 29.42 -6.84 1.38
N THR A 137 28.50 -7.81 1.45
CA THR A 137 27.67 -8.00 2.65
C THR A 137 28.54 -8.60 3.74
N GLU A 138 29.10 -7.74 4.59
CA GLU A 138 29.61 -8.15 5.90
C GLU A 138 28.43 -8.67 6.75
N PRO A 139 28.52 -9.85 7.36
CA PRO A 139 27.46 -10.37 8.20
C PRO A 139 27.36 -9.51 9.48
N TYR A 140 26.24 -8.81 9.64
CA TYR A 140 25.93 -8.13 10.91
C TYR A 140 25.79 -9.18 12.01
N LYS A 141 26.67 -9.14 13.01
CA LYS A 141 26.59 -9.99 14.20
C LYS A 141 25.25 -9.76 14.89
N SER A 142 24.37 -10.75 14.83
CA SER A 142 23.23 -10.82 15.75
C SER A 142 23.76 -11.23 17.12
N GLU A 143 24.15 -10.27 17.94
CA GLU A 143 24.23 -10.55 19.38
C GLU A 143 22.81 -10.78 19.87
N GLY A 144 22.54 -12.03 20.26
CA GLY A 144 21.26 -12.46 20.78
C GLY A 144 20.95 -11.70 22.06
N PHE A 145 19.99 -10.78 21.99
CA PHE A 145 19.43 -10.18 23.19
C PHE A 145 18.57 -11.23 23.89
N LYS A 146 19.07 -11.75 25.02
CA LYS A 146 18.27 -12.56 25.94
C LYS A 146 17.39 -11.61 26.78
N PRO A 147 16.07 -11.82 26.87
CA PRO A 147 15.25 -11.08 27.81
C PRO A 147 15.72 -11.39 29.24
N THR A 148 16.12 -10.36 29.97
CA THR A 148 16.28 -10.45 31.42
C THR A 148 14.89 -10.47 32.06
N GLU A 149 14.56 -11.56 32.74
CA GLU A 149 13.45 -11.61 33.68
C GLU A 149 13.76 -10.69 34.87
N THR A 150 12.87 -9.73 35.16
CA THR A 150 12.82 -9.09 36.48
C THR A 150 11.38 -8.80 36.88
N ASN A 151 10.94 -9.64 37.83
CA ASN A 151 10.10 -9.41 39.00
C ASN A 151 8.80 -8.60 38.91
N GLN A 152 7.73 -9.27 39.33
CA GLN A 152 6.50 -8.67 39.83
C GLN A 152 6.83 -7.82 41.07
N GLU A 153 6.62 -6.50 40.98
CA GLU A 153 6.39 -5.66 42.16
C GLU A 153 4.95 -5.18 42.16
N THR A 154 4.23 -5.63 43.19
CA THR A 154 2.94 -5.15 43.64
C THR A 154 3.01 -3.72 44.22
N VAL A 155 1.83 -3.14 44.45
CA VAL A 155 1.50 -1.95 45.27
C VAL A 155 1.37 -0.66 44.44
N GLY A 156 0.25 0.10 44.45
CA GLY A 156 -0.96 0.02 45.25
C GLY A 156 -1.99 1.10 44.85
N GLN A 157 -3.19 0.96 45.39
CA GLN A 157 -4.31 1.91 45.32
C GLN A 157 -3.91 3.32 45.79
N VAL A 158 -4.45 4.33 45.12
CA VAL A 158 -4.70 5.64 45.72
C VAL A 158 -6.18 6.00 45.53
N LYS A 159 -6.71 6.58 46.60
CA LYS A 159 -8.11 6.82 46.95
C LYS A 159 -8.81 7.83 46.05
#